data_AF-A0A8J8PA85-F1
#
_entry.id   AF-A0A8J8PA85-F1
#
_cell.length_a   1.000
_cell.length_b   1.000
_cell.length_c   1.000
_cell.angle_alpha   90.00
_cell.angle_beta   90.00
_cell.angle_gamma   90.00
#
_symmetry.space_group_name_H-M   'P 1'
#
loop_
_entity.id
_entity.type
_entity.pdbx_description
1 polymer ?
#
loop_
_entity_poly.entity_id
_entity_poly.type
_entity_poly.pdbx_seq_one_letter_code
_entity_poly.pdbx_strand_id
1 'polypeptide(L)' 'MVDGGRNLEKEIIDSFFEEVRRDDSIPDDVAAELERLENQDDLTDSSKVIRVAEEVLSDVHSED' A
#
# COMPACT_ATOMS: atom_id res chain seq x y z
N MET A 1 -29.27 -0.87 13.90
CA MET A 1 -28.41 0.03 13.12
C MET A 1 -26.99 -0.42 13.38
N VAL A 2 -26.40 -1.22 12.48
CA VAL A 2 -25.05 -1.74 12.67
C VAL A 2 -24.14 -0.97 11.72
N ASP A 3 -23.59 0.12 12.24
CA ASP A 3 -22.57 0.93 11.57
C ASP A 3 -21.15 0.45 11.93
N GLY A 4 -21.04 -0.80 12.42
CA GLY A 4 -19.78 -1.36 12.92
C GLY A 4 -18.90 -2.00 11.85
N GLY A 5 -19.43 -2.33 10.67
CA GLY A 5 -18.69 -3.04 9.62
C GLY A 5 -17.70 -2.16 8.85
N ARG A 6 -18.07 -0.90 8.59
CA ARG A 6 -17.21 0.06 7.87
C ARG A 6 -16.02 0.57 8.70
N ASN A 7 -16.07 0.41 10.01
CA ASN A 7 -15.03 0.92 10.90
C ASN A 7 -13.85 -0.06 11.00
N LEU A 8 -14.12 -1.36 11.01
CA LEU A 8 -13.08 -2.39 11.15
C LEU A 8 -12.17 -2.48 9.92
N GLU A 9 -12.75 -2.41 8.72
CA GLU A 9 -11.97 -2.44 7.47
C GLU A 9 -11.00 -1.26 7.41
N LYS A 10 -11.48 -0.06 7.78
CA LYS A 10 -10.65 1.13 7.87
C LYS A 10 -9.56 1.00 8.93
N GLU A 11 -9.88 0.51 10.13
CA GLU A 11 -8.88 0.28 11.19
C GLU A 11 -7.79 -0.72 10.75
N ILE A 12 -8.14 -1.75 9.98
CA ILE A 12 -7.18 -2.72 9.45
C ILE A 12 -6.24 -2.06 8.42
N ILE A 13 -6.79 -1.25 7.52
CA ILE A 13 -6.04 -0.55 6.48
C ILE A 13 -5.10 0.49 7.10
N ASP A 14 -5.61 1.30 8.04
CA ASP A 14 -4.82 2.31 8.75
C ASP A 14 -3.64 1.65 9.50
N SER A 15 -3.88 0.52 10.17
CA SER A 15 -2.85 -0.25 10.88
C SER A 15 -1.80 -0.86 9.93
N PHE A 16 -2.22 -1.35 8.77
CA PHE A 16 -1.31 -1.86 7.75
C PHE A 16 -0.35 -0.77 7.25
N PHE A 17 -0.87 0.41 6.90
CA PHE A 17 -0.04 1.52 6.44
C PHE A 17 0.82 2.14 7.54
N GLU A 18 0.38 2.09 8.80
CA GLU A 18 1.21 2.48 9.94
C GLU A 18 2.44 1.57 10.08
N GLU A 19 2.27 0.26 9.92
CA GLU A 19 3.38 -0.70 9.98
C GLU A 19 4.30 -0.55 8.76
N VAL A 20 3.75 -0.37 7.57
CA VAL A 20 4.53 -0.16 6.34
C VAL A 20 5.42 1.09 6.44
N ARG A 21 4.94 2.19 7.04
CA ARG A 21 5.75 3.41 7.25
C ARG A 21 6.76 3.28 8.38
N ARG A 22 6.57 2.33 9.29
CA ARG A 22 7.51 2.05 10.38
C ARG A 22 8.65 1.15 9.95
N ASP A 23 8.45 0.37 8.90
CA ASP A 23 9.46 -0.53 8.37
C ASP A 23 10.47 0.23 7.50
N ASP A 24 11.63 0.54 8.08
CA ASP A 24 12.75 1.21 7.40
C ASP A 24 13.29 0.42 6.17
N SER A 25 12.88 -0.85 5.98
CA SER A 25 13.22 -1.64 4.79
C SER A 25 12.31 -1.37 3.59
N ILE A 26 11.17 -0.70 3.80
CA ILE A 26 10.26 -0.31 2.73
C ILE A 26 10.57 1.14 2.34
N PRO A 27 10.90 1.43 1.07
CA PRO A 27 11.12 2.80 0.62
C PRO A 27 9.85 3.65 0.80
N ASP A 28 10.02 4.89 1.23
CA ASP A 28 8.91 5.85 1.41
C ASP A 28 8.07 5.99 0.13
N ASP A 29 8.71 5.93 -1.04
CA ASP A 29 8.05 6.02 -2.34
C ASP A 29 7.11 4.81 -2.61
N VAL A 30 7.50 3.62 -2.14
CA VAL A 30 6.67 2.41 -2.24
C VAL A 30 5.49 2.51 -1.27
N ALA A 31 5.71 2.95 -0.04
CA ALA A 31 4.64 3.17 0.93
C ALA A 31 3.61 4.20 0.43
N ALA A 32 4.07 5.29 -0.18
CA ALA A 32 3.22 6.34 -0.72
C ALA A 32 2.39 5.88 -1.93
N GLU A 33 2.97 5.11 -2.85
CA GLU A 33 2.22 4.60 -4.01
C GLU A 33 1.18 3.56 -3.58
N LEU A 34 1.49 2.72 -2.58
CA LEU A 34 0.52 1.79 -2.00
C LEU A 34 -0.68 2.51 -1.37
N GLU A 35 -0.44 3.57 -0.59
CA GLU A 35 -1.53 4.39 -0.01
C GLU A 35 -2.35 5.10 -1.11
N ARG A 36 -1.70 5.53 -2.19
CA ARG A 36 -2.40 6.14 -3.34
C ARG A 36 -3.33 5.17 -4.05
N LEU A 37 -2.90 3.91 -4.21
CA LEU A 37 -3.69 2.85 -4.84
C LEU A 37 -4.87 2.41 -3.97
N GLU A 38 -4.72 2.40 -2.64
CA GLU A 38 -5.81 2.12 -1.70
C GLU A 38 -6.93 3.15 -1.85
N ASN A 39 -6.57 4.44 -1.82
CA ASN A 39 -7.52 5.54 -1.96
C ASN A 39 -8.24 5.56 -3.31
N GLN A 40 -7.71 4.85 -4.32
CA GLN A 40 -8.32 4.70 -5.64
C GLN A 40 -9.20 3.44 -5.76
N ASP A 41 -9.37 2.66 -4.68
CA ASP A 41 -10.06 1.36 -4.67
C ASP A 41 -9.42 0.34 -5.66
N ASP A 42 -8.15 0.58 -6.04
CA ASP A 42 -7.46 -0.21 -7.08
C ASP A 42 -6.60 -1.34 -6.48
N LEU A 43 -6.46 -1.37 -5.15
CA LEU A 43 -5.86 -2.47 -4.36
C LEU A 43 -6.83 -3.66 -4.15
N THR A 44 -7.77 -3.89 -5.06
CA THR A 44 -8.69 -5.02 -4.96
C THR A 44 -8.01 -6.37 -5.25
N ASP A 45 -6.79 -6.36 -5.79
CA ASP A 45 -6.03 -7.57 -6.14
C ASP A 45 -4.57 -7.48 -5.67
N SER A 46 -4.16 -8.38 -4.78
CA SER A 46 -2.79 -8.49 -4.26
C SER A 46 -1.73 -8.65 -5.35
N SER A 47 -2.11 -9.14 -6.54
CA SER A 47 -1.20 -9.28 -7.69
C SER A 47 -0.83 -7.94 -8.32
N LYS A 48 -1.73 -6.93 -8.23
CA LYS A 48 -1.44 -5.56 -8.70
C LYS A 48 -0.43 -4.86 -7.79
N VAL A 49 -0.57 -5.08 -6.48
CA VAL A 49 0.34 -4.56 -5.44
C VAL A 49 1.77 -4.98 -5.70
N ILE A 50 1.97 -6.28 -5.93
CA ILE A 50 3.29 -6.87 -6.21
C ILE A 50 3.86 -6.29 -7.51
N ARG A 51 3.05 -6.16 -8.57
CA ARG A 51 3.50 -5.61 -9.85
C ARG A 51 3.95 -4.16 -9.74
N VAL A 52 3.24 -3.32 -8.98
CA VAL A 52 3.62 -1.91 -8.77
C VAL A 52 4.91 -1.82 -7.97
N ALA A 53 5.06 -2.62 -6.91
CA ALA A 53 6.31 -2.67 -6.15
C ALA A 53 7.49 -3.12 -7.03
N GLU A 54 7.30 -4.13 -7.88
CA GLU A 54 8.31 -4.57 -8.85
C GLU A 54 8.64 -3.50 -9.88
N GLU A 55 7.65 -2.75 -10.39
CA GLU A 55 7.84 -1.68 -11.36
C GLU A 55 8.66 -0.52 -10.76
N VAL A 56 8.27 -0.03 -9.57
CA VAL A 56 8.98 1.03 -8.86
C VAL A 56 10.42 0.61 -8.53
N LEU A 57 10.63 -0.61 -8.06
CA LEU A 57 11.98 -1.13 -7.78
C LEU A 57 12.80 -1.33 -9.05
N SER A 58 12.17 -1.66 -10.18
CA SER A 58 12.85 -1.81 -11.47
C SER A 58 13.28 -0.48 -12.09
N ASP A 59 12.50 0.59 -11.87
CA ASP A 59 12.85 1.94 -12.31
C ASP A 59 14.09 2.45 -11.55
N VAL A 60 14.15 2.19 -10.23
CA VAL A 60 15.32 2.50 -9.39
C VAL A 60 16.58 1.73 -9.81
N HIS A 61 16.44 0.57 -10.45
CA HIS A 61 17.55 -0.23 -10.96
C HIS A 61 17.88 -0.03 -12.44
N SER A 62 17.13 0.84 -13.15
CA SER A 62 17.39 1.13 -14.57
C SER A 62 18.30 2.34 -14.79
N GLU A 63 18.70 3.03 -13.72
CA GLU A 63 19.71 4.08 -13.73
C GLU A 63 21.08 3.57 -13.22
N ASP A 64 21.64 2.52 -13.85
CA ASP A 64 23.11 2.26 -13.88
C ASP A 64 23.53 1.48 -15.15
#